data_AF-A0A1I1IJF7-F1
#
_entry.id   AF-A0A1I1IJF7-F1
#
_cell.length_a   1.000
_cell.length_b   1.000
_cell.length_c   1.000
_cell.angle_alpha   90.00
_cell.angle_beta   90.00
_cell.angle_gamma   90.00
#
_symmetry.space_group_name_H-M   'P 1'
#
loop_
_entity.id
_entity.type
_entity.pdbx_description
1 polymer ?
#
loop_
_entity_poly.entity_id
_entity_poly.type
_entity_poly.pdbx_seq_one_letter_code
_entity_poly.pdbx_strand_id
1 'polypeptide(L)'
;MKTNKKGFTLVELVVVITIIGILAAILVPTLMGYIKKSRLRTANASAKVAYNVFTGTIGKYLCDENDTEISRIAKKIEEKGLEIDCRGSTPAPDIEFTRVIYDSITTNGEGSGIMYIGKFDNPRNRDGEDKSYFVQWIVSPGDEMVGQYPDPAYEVSDVPEYMTFKPAS
;
A
#
# COMPACT_ATOMS: atom_id res chain seq x y z
N MET A 1 55.25 -29.67 21.99
CA MET A 1 53.81 -29.43 22.20
C MET A 1 53.06 -29.91 20.95
N LYS A 2 52.44 -31.10 20.96
CA LYS A 2 51.71 -31.63 19.78
C LYS A 2 50.32 -30.99 19.74
N THR A 3 50.02 -30.22 18.71
CA THR A 3 48.70 -29.65 18.47
C THR A 3 47.83 -30.69 17.78
N ASN A 4 46.85 -31.23 18.50
CA ASN A 4 45.82 -32.11 17.93
C ASN A 4 44.93 -31.27 16.99
N LYS A 5 45.23 -31.28 15.69
CA LYS A 5 44.33 -30.72 14.68
C LYS A 5 43.16 -31.69 14.49
N LYS A 6 42.05 -31.46 15.21
CA LYS A 6 40.76 -32.10 14.91
C LYS A 6 40.24 -31.50 13.60
N GLY A 7 40.42 -32.22 12.50
CA GLY A 7 39.80 -31.88 11.22
C GLY A 7 38.34 -32.30 11.21
N PHE A 8 37.47 -31.46 10.65
CA PHE A 8 36.07 -31.79 10.39
C PHE A 8 36.00 -32.84 9.28
N THR A 9 35.15 -33.86 9.42
CA THR A 9 35.01 -34.87 8.37
C THR A 9 34.10 -34.36 7.25
N LEU A 10 34.38 -34.77 6.00
CA LEU A 10 33.51 -34.47 4.87
C LEU A 10 32.10 -35.04 5.07
N VAL A 11 31.99 -36.18 5.77
CA VAL A 11 30.71 -36.82 6.07
C VAL A 11 29.86 -35.98 7.02
N GLU A 12 30.47 -35.45 8.10
CA GLU A 12 29.78 -34.52 9.00
C GLU A 12 29.24 -33.30 8.25
N LEU A 13 30.00 -32.78 7.28
CA LEU A 13 29.56 -31.64 6.48
C LEU A 13 28.36 -31.99 5.58
N VAL A 14 28.40 -33.15 4.90
CA VAL A 14 27.34 -33.59 3.99
C VAL A 14 26.02 -33.84 4.74
N VAL A 15 26.09 -34.42 5.94
CA VAL A 15 24.88 -34.65 6.77
C VAL A 15 24.26 -33.30 7.18
N VAL A 16 25.08 -32.33 7.59
CA VAL A 16 24.60 -31.01 8.03
C VAL A 16 23.89 -30.26 6.89
N ILE A 17 24.49 -30.19 5.70
CA ILE A 17 23.86 -29.50 4.56
C ILE A 17 22.56 -30.21 4.11
N THR A 18 22.49 -31.53 4.27
CA THR A 18 21.29 -32.30 3.94
C THR A 18 20.13 -31.94 4.87
N ILE A 19 20.39 -31.88 6.18
CA ILE A 19 19.38 -31.48 7.18
C ILE A 19 18.94 -30.02 6.93
N ILE A 20 19.89 -29.10 6.70
CA ILE A 20 19.57 -27.70 6.38
C ILE A 20 18.74 -27.61 5.10
N GLY A 21 19.04 -28.42 4.08
CA GLY A 21 18.28 -28.46 2.82
C GLY A 21 16.82 -28.87 3.02
N ILE A 22 16.55 -29.90 3.83
CA ILE A 22 15.19 -30.34 4.14
C ILE A 22 14.42 -29.26 4.91
N LEU A 23 15.05 -28.64 5.91
CA LEU A 23 14.42 -27.57 6.70
C LEU A 23 14.12 -26.34 5.84
N ALA A 24 15.06 -25.94 4.98
CA ALA A 24 14.89 -24.81 4.07
C ALA A 24 13.72 -25.03 3.09
N ALA A 25 13.54 -26.26 2.57
CA ALA A 25 12.47 -26.58 1.64
C ALA A 25 11.06 -26.31 2.21
N ILE A 26 10.85 -26.53 3.51
CA ILE A 26 9.57 -26.28 4.18
C ILE A 26 9.46 -24.81 4.65
N LEU A 27 10.58 -24.25 5.14
CA LEU A 27 10.61 -22.92 5.74
C LEU A 27 10.42 -21.82 4.71
N VAL A 28 11.09 -21.89 3.56
CA VAL A 28 11.06 -20.84 2.52
C VAL A 28 9.64 -20.51 2.04
N PRO A 29 8.80 -21.47 1.58
CA PRO A 29 7.44 -21.14 1.12
C PRO A 29 6.57 -20.56 2.24
N THR A 30 6.71 -21.09 3.46
CA THR A 30 5.98 -20.60 4.65
C THR A 30 6.34 -19.16 4.97
N LEU A 31 7.63 -18.84 4.97
CA LEU A 31 8.13 -17.49 5.23
C LEU A 31 7.67 -16.51 4.14
N MET A 32 7.70 -16.92 2.87
CA MET A 32 7.20 -16.09 1.76
C MET A 32 5.72 -15.75 1.94
N GLY A 33 4.89 -16.71 2.34
CA GLY A 33 3.48 -16.46 2.65
C GLY A 33 3.29 -15.48 3.81
N TYR A 34 4.09 -15.62 4.87
CA TYR A 34 4.06 -14.71 6.03
C TYR A 34 4.46 -13.28 5.67
N ILE A 35 5.55 -13.11 4.90
CA ILE A 35 6.01 -11.79 4.43
C ILE A 35 4.92 -11.13 3.58
N LYS A 36 4.29 -11.87 2.67
CA LYS A 36 3.18 -11.36 1.85
C LYS A 36 2.01 -10.87 2.71
N LYS A 37 1.55 -11.67 3.68
CA LYS A 37 0.48 -11.26 4.61
C LYS A 37 0.86 -10.03 5.45
N SER A 38 2.11 -9.95 5.90
CA SER A 38 2.62 -8.78 6.63
C SER A 38 2.57 -7.52 5.76
N ARG A 39 3.02 -7.62 4.50
CA ARG A 39 2.98 -6.50 3.55
C ARG A 39 1.55 -6.02 3.29
N LEU A 40 0.59 -6.94 3.12
CA LEU A 40 -0.81 -6.59 2.94
C LEU A 40 -1.36 -5.81 4.14
N ARG A 41 -1.08 -6.27 5.37
CA ARG A 41 -1.50 -5.57 6.59
C ARG A 41 -0.92 -4.17 6.67
N THR A 42 0.36 -4.01 6.34
CA THR A 42 1.00 -2.69 6.27
C THR A 42 0.34 -1.82 5.20
N ALA A 43 0.09 -2.35 4.00
CA ALA A 43 -0.55 -1.59 2.93
C ALA A 43 -1.98 -1.16 3.29
N ASN A 44 -2.77 -2.03 3.93
CA ASN A 44 -4.10 -1.68 4.45
C ASN A 44 -4.04 -0.58 5.52
N ALA A 45 -3.03 -0.64 6.41
CA ALA A 45 -2.81 0.40 7.40
C ALA A 45 -2.46 1.74 6.75
N SER A 46 -1.57 1.73 5.75
CA SER A 46 -1.22 2.93 4.98
C SER A 46 -2.42 3.50 4.23
N ALA A 47 -3.23 2.66 3.58
CA ALA A 47 -4.46 3.06 2.90
C ALA A 47 -5.44 3.74 3.87
N LYS A 48 -5.60 3.21 5.08
CA LYS A 48 -6.45 3.80 6.12
C LYS A 48 -5.94 5.16 6.59
N VAL A 49 -4.63 5.32 6.78
CA VAL A 49 -4.04 6.61 7.16
C VAL A 49 -4.26 7.63 6.03
N ALA A 50 -3.97 7.26 4.79
CA ALA A 50 -4.18 8.10 3.62
C ALA A 50 -5.66 8.49 3.44
N TYR A 51 -6.59 7.57 3.66
CA TYR A 51 -8.03 7.85 3.64
C TYR A 51 -8.44 8.90 4.69
N ASN A 52 -7.95 8.78 5.91
CA ASN A 52 -8.26 9.74 6.98
C ASN A 52 -7.72 11.13 6.68
N VAL A 53 -6.50 11.22 6.13
CA VAL A 53 -5.93 12.49 5.68
C VAL A 53 -6.78 13.08 4.56
N PHE A 54 -7.07 12.31 3.52
CA PHE A 54 -7.87 12.75 2.38
C PHE A 54 -9.26 13.25 2.80
N THR A 55 -9.98 12.51 3.65
CA THR A 55 -11.33 12.90 4.11
C THR A 55 -11.29 14.16 5.00
N GLY A 56 -10.25 14.32 5.82
CA GLY A 56 -10.02 15.57 6.56
C GLY A 56 -9.71 16.75 5.65
N THR A 57 -8.88 16.54 4.62
CA THR A 57 -8.52 17.56 3.64
C THR A 57 -9.73 17.98 2.81
N ILE A 58 -10.46 17.04 2.22
CA ILE A 58 -11.65 17.37 1.42
C ILE A 58 -12.74 18.03 2.27
N GLY A 59 -12.95 17.58 3.52
CA GLY A 59 -13.91 18.22 4.43
C GLY A 59 -13.56 19.67 4.76
N LYS A 60 -12.27 19.98 4.96
CA LYS A 60 -11.82 21.37 5.17
C LYS A 60 -12.13 22.26 3.97
N TYR A 61 -11.96 21.72 2.76
CA TYR A 61 -12.06 22.45 1.52
C TYR A 61 -13.48 22.55 0.96
N LEU A 62 -14.36 21.60 1.26
CA LEU A 62 -15.79 21.69 0.95
C LEU A 62 -16.49 22.82 1.73
N CYS A 63 -15.93 23.25 2.87
CA CYS A 63 -16.42 24.41 3.61
C CYS A 63 -16.05 25.75 2.96
N ASP A 64 -15.22 25.76 1.91
CA ASP A 64 -14.76 26.94 1.20
C ASP A 64 -15.17 26.86 -0.29
N GLU A 65 -16.45 27.10 -0.56
CA GLU A 65 -17.13 26.84 -1.84
C GLU A 65 -16.55 27.57 -3.07
N ASN A 66 -15.69 28.58 -2.88
CA ASN A 66 -15.19 29.43 -3.96
C ASN A 66 -13.91 28.93 -4.64
N ASP A 67 -13.36 27.78 -4.22
CA ASP A 67 -12.11 27.29 -4.79
C ASP A 67 -12.34 26.41 -6.05
N THR A 68 -12.02 27.02 -7.20
CA THR A 68 -12.10 26.35 -8.51
C THR A 68 -11.12 25.19 -8.68
N GLU A 69 -10.04 25.13 -7.90
CA GLU A 69 -9.05 24.05 -7.96
C GLU A 69 -9.61 22.78 -7.33
N ILE A 70 -10.28 22.90 -6.18
CA ILE A 70 -10.90 21.76 -5.48
C ILE A 70 -12.03 21.16 -6.30
N SER A 71 -12.84 22.00 -6.94
CA SER A 71 -13.88 21.53 -7.86
C SER A 71 -13.30 20.72 -9.02
N ARG A 72 -12.14 21.12 -9.57
CA ARG A 72 -11.43 20.37 -10.62
C ARG A 72 -10.91 19.02 -10.11
N ILE A 73 -10.35 18.98 -8.91
CA ILE A 73 -9.82 17.74 -8.32
C ILE A 73 -10.95 16.78 -7.96
N ALA A 74 -12.01 17.27 -7.32
CA ALA A 74 -13.18 16.47 -6.99
C ALA A 74 -13.75 15.83 -8.27
N LYS A 75 -13.89 16.60 -9.35
CA LYS A 75 -14.29 16.08 -10.65
C LYS A 75 -13.29 15.07 -11.24
N LYS A 76 -11.98 15.31 -11.11
CA LYS A 76 -10.95 14.35 -11.54
C LYS A 76 -11.05 13.02 -10.79
N ILE A 77 -11.27 13.06 -9.48
CA ILE A 77 -11.48 11.86 -8.65
C ILE A 77 -12.72 11.11 -9.12
N GLU A 78 -13.81 11.82 -9.44
CA GLU A 78 -15.03 11.22 -9.96
C GLU A 78 -14.86 10.55 -11.32
N GLU A 79 -14.11 11.16 -12.23
CA GLU A 79 -13.97 10.65 -13.61
C GLU A 79 -12.90 9.57 -13.76
N LYS A 80 -11.77 9.72 -13.05
CA LYS A 80 -10.55 8.91 -13.29
C LYS A 80 -9.79 8.48 -12.03
N GLY A 81 -10.21 8.94 -10.85
CA GLY A 81 -9.41 8.82 -9.64
C GLY A 81 -8.18 9.73 -9.62
N LEU A 82 -7.51 9.75 -8.48
CA LEU A 82 -6.30 10.55 -8.24
C LEU A 82 -5.19 9.64 -7.71
N GLU A 83 -4.12 9.52 -8.50
CA GLU A 83 -2.89 8.87 -8.06
C GLU A 83 -1.93 9.90 -7.47
N ILE A 84 -1.31 9.57 -6.33
CA ILE A 84 -0.28 10.38 -5.69
C ILE A 84 0.89 9.45 -5.37
N ASP A 85 2.03 9.69 -6.03
CA ASP A 85 3.27 9.01 -5.72
C ASP A 85 3.92 9.68 -4.50
N CYS A 86 3.92 8.99 -3.37
CA CYS A 86 4.52 9.54 -2.16
C CYS A 86 6.02 9.21 -2.04
N ARG A 87 6.62 8.41 -2.96
CA ARG A 87 7.99 7.83 -2.84
C ARG A 87 9.14 8.84 -2.79
N GLY A 88 8.84 10.15 -2.88
CA GLY A 88 9.85 11.21 -2.82
C GLY A 88 10.69 11.36 -4.11
N SER A 89 10.35 10.62 -5.18
CA SER A 89 11.10 10.63 -6.45
C SER A 89 10.46 11.49 -7.55
N THR A 90 9.34 12.14 -7.25
CA THR A 90 8.66 13.09 -8.13
C THR A 90 8.73 14.49 -7.53
N PRO A 91 8.73 15.58 -8.33
CA PRO A 91 8.47 16.89 -7.76
C PRO A 91 7.17 16.81 -6.93
N ALA A 92 7.17 17.46 -5.76
CA ALA A 92 5.99 17.54 -4.94
C ALA A 92 4.80 18.03 -5.81
N PRO A 93 3.59 17.52 -5.57
CA PRO A 93 2.42 17.94 -6.34
C PRO A 93 2.33 19.47 -6.38
N ASP A 94 2.10 20.01 -7.56
CA ASP A 94 1.95 21.44 -7.83
C ASP A 94 0.66 22.00 -7.21
N ILE A 95 -0.38 21.18 -7.17
CA ILE A 95 -1.69 21.52 -6.62
C ILE A 95 -1.66 21.43 -5.08
N GLU A 96 -2.05 22.51 -4.41
CA GLU A 96 -2.02 22.63 -2.94
C GLU A 96 -2.77 21.50 -2.22
N PHE A 97 -3.98 21.17 -2.68
CA PHE A 97 -4.77 20.06 -2.12
C PHE A 97 -4.00 18.75 -2.08
N THR A 98 -3.40 18.38 -3.22
CA THR A 98 -2.63 17.14 -3.38
C THR A 98 -1.33 17.21 -2.57
N ARG A 99 -0.73 18.41 -2.48
CA ARG A 99 0.48 18.66 -1.71
C ARG A 99 0.24 18.48 -0.20
N VAL A 100 -0.88 18.96 0.34
CA VAL A 100 -1.23 18.78 1.75
C VAL A 100 -1.36 17.29 2.09
N ILE A 101 -1.99 16.50 1.21
CA ILE A 101 -2.10 15.05 1.39
C ILE A 101 -0.70 14.41 1.32
N TYR A 102 0.08 14.76 0.29
CA TYR A 102 1.44 14.28 0.12
C TYR A 102 2.34 14.59 1.33
N ASP A 103 2.35 15.83 1.81
CA ASP A 103 3.17 16.28 2.95
C ASP A 103 2.76 15.56 4.23
N SER A 104 1.46 15.39 4.46
CA SER A 104 0.93 14.68 5.65
C SER A 104 1.37 13.21 5.71
N ILE A 105 1.64 12.61 4.55
CA ILE A 105 2.02 11.21 4.43
C ILE A 105 3.54 11.04 4.41
N THR A 106 4.25 11.95 3.74
CA THR A 106 5.71 11.89 3.59
C THR A 106 6.47 12.43 4.80
N THR A 107 5.90 13.35 5.59
CA THR A 107 6.53 13.90 6.80
C THR A 107 6.70 12.87 7.92
N ASN A 108 5.93 11.78 7.89
CA ASN A 108 5.98 10.71 8.91
C ASN A 108 7.08 9.65 8.68
N GLY A 109 7.91 9.78 7.64
CA GLY A 109 9.06 8.91 7.39
C GLY A 109 8.75 7.61 6.63
N GLU A 110 9.68 7.30 5.72
CA GLU A 110 9.87 6.15 4.81
C GLU A 110 8.87 4.98 4.77
N GLY A 111 8.52 4.62 3.53
CA GLY A 111 7.53 3.60 3.17
C GLY A 111 6.48 4.15 2.20
N SER A 112 6.70 5.37 1.71
CA SER A 112 5.81 6.09 0.82
C SER A 112 5.55 5.23 -0.40
N GLY A 113 4.35 4.69 -0.47
CA GLY A 113 3.90 3.94 -1.61
C GLY A 113 3.36 4.90 -2.65
N ILE A 114 2.63 4.32 -3.60
CA ILE A 114 1.73 5.07 -4.45
C ILE A 114 0.34 4.87 -3.87
N MET A 115 -0.35 5.96 -3.60
CA MET A 115 -1.75 5.92 -3.24
C MET A 115 -2.62 6.24 -4.45
N TYR A 116 -3.80 5.61 -4.49
CA TYR A 116 -4.84 5.90 -5.45
C TYR A 116 -6.14 6.19 -4.72
N ILE A 117 -6.74 7.34 -4.99
CA ILE A 117 -8.01 7.77 -4.43
C ILE A 117 -9.06 7.63 -5.52
N GLY A 118 -10.11 6.87 -5.24
CA GLY A 118 -11.24 6.67 -6.14
C GLY A 118 -12.57 6.95 -5.46
N LYS A 119 -13.63 7.05 -6.27
CA LYS A 119 -15.02 7.09 -5.83
C LYS A 119 -15.71 5.79 -6.17
N PHE A 120 -16.65 5.38 -5.34
CA PHE A 120 -17.54 4.26 -5.63
C PHE A 120 -18.97 4.60 -5.25
N ASP A 121 -19.92 3.96 -5.94
CA ASP A 121 -21.32 4.03 -5.57
C ASP A 121 -21.54 3.11 -4.38
N ASN A 122 -21.71 3.70 -3.19
CA ASN A 122 -21.97 2.94 -1.98
C ASN A 122 -23.45 2.54 -1.92
N PRO A 123 -23.79 1.25 -2.10
CA PRO A 123 -25.19 0.81 -2.12
C PRO A 123 -25.87 0.92 -0.75
N ARG A 124 -25.09 1.11 0.33
CA ARG A 124 -25.62 1.33 1.68
C ARG A 124 -26.02 2.78 1.93
N ASN A 125 -25.66 3.70 1.04
CA ASN A 125 -25.99 5.09 1.19
C ASN A 125 -27.43 5.35 0.70
N ARG A 126 -28.33 5.61 1.64
CA ARG A 126 -29.78 5.73 1.37
C ARG A 126 -30.16 7.03 0.68
N ASP A 127 -29.35 8.08 0.85
CA ASP A 127 -29.68 9.44 0.44
C ASP A 127 -29.03 9.84 -0.89
N GLY A 128 -28.15 9.02 -1.46
CA GLY A 128 -27.53 9.25 -2.79
C GLY A 128 -26.60 10.47 -2.90
N GLU A 129 -26.57 11.35 -1.90
CA GLU A 129 -25.78 12.59 -1.91
C GLU A 129 -24.38 12.45 -1.29
N ASP A 130 -24.17 11.47 -0.41
CA ASP A 130 -22.87 11.25 0.25
C ASP A 130 -21.92 10.46 -0.66
N LYS A 131 -20.97 11.17 -1.30
CA LYS A 131 -19.93 10.57 -2.15
C LYS A 131 -19.04 9.68 -1.29
N SER A 132 -19.05 8.37 -1.53
CA SER A 132 -18.16 7.43 -0.84
C SER A 132 -16.85 7.27 -1.60
N TYR A 133 -15.75 7.47 -0.89
CA TYR A 133 -14.40 7.37 -1.43
C TYR A 133 -13.71 6.10 -0.94
N PHE A 134 -12.73 5.63 -1.70
CA PHE A 134 -11.79 4.61 -1.25
C PHE A 134 -10.36 5.05 -1.55
N VAL A 135 -9.42 4.52 -0.78
CA VAL A 135 -7.99 4.66 -1.01
C VAL A 135 -7.38 3.28 -1.18
N GLN A 136 -6.58 3.14 -2.22
CA GLN A 136 -5.72 1.99 -2.48
C GLN A 136 -4.25 2.39 -2.28
N TRP A 137 -3.43 1.43 -1.85
CA TRP A 137 -2.01 1.63 -1.56
C TRP A 137 -1.18 0.48 -2.10
N ILE A 138 -0.15 0.82 -2.87
CA ILE A 138 0.89 -0.10 -3.35
C ILE A 138 2.27 0.43 -2.98
N VAL A 139 3.28 -0.42 -2.89
CA VAL A 139 4.65 0.01 -2.53
C VAL A 139 5.45 0.38 -3.78
N SER A 140 5.25 -0.36 -4.88
CA SER A 140 5.92 -0.17 -6.16
C SER A 140 4.95 -0.33 -7.34
N PRO A 141 5.16 0.42 -8.44
CA PRO A 141 4.42 0.21 -9.68
C PRO A 141 4.49 -1.26 -10.10
N GLY A 142 3.33 -1.85 -10.39
CA GLY A 142 3.24 -3.26 -10.80
C GLY A 142 3.18 -4.26 -9.64
N ASP A 143 3.13 -3.82 -8.38
CA ASP A 143 2.81 -4.72 -7.27
C ASP A 143 1.43 -5.37 -7.49
N GLU A 144 1.38 -6.70 -7.46
CA GLU A 144 0.13 -7.48 -7.54
C GLU A 144 -0.76 -7.29 -6.30
N MET A 145 -0.14 -6.93 -5.17
CA MET A 145 -0.79 -6.81 -3.87
C MET A 145 -1.13 -5.36 -3.59
N VAL A 146 -2.41 -5.09 -3.33
CA VAL A 146 -2.94 -3.75 -3.11
C VAL A 146 -3.61 -3.69 -1.75
N GLY A 147 -3.21 -2.74 -0.90
CA GLY A 147 -3.93 -2.42 0.33
C GLY A 147 -5.11 -1.51 0.03
N GLN A 148 -6.22 -1.63 0.77
CA GLN A 148 -7.43 -0.81 0.55
C GLN A 148 -8.08 -0.35 1.85
N TYR A 149 -8.68 0.83 1.83
CA TYR A 149 -9.64 1.28 2.84
C TYR A 149 -10.70 2.21 2.22
N PRO A 150 -11.99 2.13 2.60
CA PRO A 150 -12.60 1.09 3.44
C PRO A 150 -12.61 -0.29 2.74
N ASP A 151 -13.08 -1.32 3.44
CA ASP A 151 -13.17 -2.70 2.94
C ASP A 151 -11.80 -3.28 2.49
N PRO A 152 -10.87 -3.48 3.45
CA PRO A 152 -9.54 -4.02 3.14
C PRO A 152 -9.59 -5.48 2.67
N ALA A 153 -8.64 -5.87 1.82
CA ALA A 153 -8.39 -7.28 1.54
C ALA A 153 -7.84 -8.00 2.79
N TYR A 154 -8.34 -9.19 3.08
CA TYR A 154 -7.96 -9.97 4.26
C TYR A 154 -6.92 -11.05 3.93
N GLU A 155 -6.96 -11.57 2.70
CA GLU A 155 -5.98 -12.50 2.17
C GLU A 155 -5.19 -11.90 1.00
N VAL A 156 -4.02 -12.49 0.73
CA VAL A 156 -3.12 -12.05 -0.34
C VAL A 156 -3.68 -12.35 -1.73
N SER A 157 -4.50 -13.39 -1.83
CA SER A 157 -5.22 -13.78 -3.05
C SER A 157 -6.50 -12.99 -3.25
N ASP A 158 -6.99 -12.30 -2.21
CA ASP A 158 -8.17 -11.47 -2.33
C ASP A 158 -7.82 -10.25 -3.17
N VAL A 159 -8.74 -9.92 -4.06
CA VAL A 159 -8.63 -8.70 -4.82
C VAL A 159 -9.54 -7.67 -4.17
N PRO A 160 -9.05 -6.46 -3.86
CA PRO A 160 -9.86 -5.47 -3.15
C PRO A 160 -11.19 -5.19 -3.85
N GLU A 161 -12.25 -4.96 -3.08
CA GLU A 161 -13.62 -4.86 -3.59
C GLU A 161 -13.80 -3.73 -4.63
N TYR A 162 -13.05 -2.63 -4.49
CA TYR A 162 -13.17 -1.43 -5.32
C TYR A 162 -12.04 -1.32 -6.34
N MET A 163 -11.69 -2.45 -6.95
CA MET A 163 -10.53 -2.65 -7.81
C MET A 163 -10.49 -1.72 -9.04
N THR A 164 -9.88 -0.54 -8.90
CA THR A 164 -9.69 0.40 -10.03
C THR A 164 -8.22 0.70 -10.30
N PHE A 165 -7.29 0.33 -9.40
CA PHE A 165 -5.87 0.49 -9.69
C PHE A 165 -5.42 -0.49 -10.80
N LYS A 166 -5.36 0.00 -12.03
CA LYS A 166 -4.47 -0.52 -13.06
C LYS A 166 -3.21 0.32 -12.99
N PRO A 167 -2.03 -0.24 -12.64
CA PRO A 167 -0.79 0.51 -12.83
C PRO A 167 -0.77 0.96 -14.29
N ALA A 168 -0.54 2.24 -14.53
CA ALA A 168 -0.42 2.76 -15.89
C ALA A 168 0.65 1.93 -16.61
N SER A 169 0.21 1.17 -17.62
CA SER A 169 1.06 0.42 -18.55
C SER A 169 1.91 1.37 -19.39
#